data_AF-A0A7S1PJM7-F1
#
_entry.id   AF-A0A7S1PJM7-F1
#
_cell.length_a   1.000
_cell.length_b   1.000
_cell.length_c   1.000
_cell.angle_alpha   90.00
_cell.angle_beta   90.00
_cell.angle_gamma   90.00
#
_symmetry.space_group_name_H-M   'P 1'
#
loop_
_entity.id
_entity.type
_entity.pdbx_description
1 polymer ?
#
loop_
_entity_poly.entity_id
_entity_poly.type
_entity_poly.pdbx_seq_one_letter_code
_entity_poly.pdbx_strand_id
1 'polypeptide(L)'
;ETSGPVVVVKDEPSFWKLKRTLDCHNWHQEYLCLVHGKIPKERWQGVLEDWIQVTEQGSSATSKVVDRWLASGYGEKCSYATTLYQVQDYFVRKDKRSPQPRHLTLVKVRIITGMRNQIRGHMSHFLQ
;
A
#
# COMPACT_ATOMS: atom_id res chain seq x y z
N GLU A 1 -0.39 9.57 -6.24
CA GLU A 1 0.65 9.29 -7.26
C GLU A 1 1.77 8.51 -6.60
N THR A 2 2.50 7.69 -7.36
CA THR A 2 3.58 6.83 -6.85
C THR A 2 4.77 6.94 -7.80
N SER A 3 5.96 7.21 -7.26
CA SER A 3 7.21 7.15 -7.99
C SER A 3 7.96 5.85 -7.66
N GLY A 4 8.95 5.49 -8.47
CA GLY A 4 9.82 4.36 -8.18
C GLY A 4 10.28 3.60 -9.42
N PRO A 5 10.99 2.48 -9.21
CA PRO A 5 11.46 1.64 -10.30
C PRO A 5 10.27 1.00 -11.04
N VAL A 6 10.37 0.95 -12.36
CA VAL A 6 9.43 0.24 -13.24
C VAL A 6 10.22 -0.71 -14.11
N VAL A 7 9.90 -1.99 -14.04
CA VAL A 7 10.52 -3.02 -14.89
C VAL A 7 9.69 -3.14 -16.17
N VAL A 8 10.31 -2.88 -17.31
CA VAL A 8 9.69 -3.01 -18.63
C VAL A 8 10.46 -4.05 -19.45
N VAL A 9 9.74 -5.07 -19.88
CA VAL A 9 10.25 -6.12 -20.78
C VAL A 9 9.97 -5.73 -22.23
N LYS A 10 10.91 -6.04 -23.12
CA LYS A 10 10.88 -5.60 -24.53
C LYS A 10 10.57 -6.73 -25.52
N ASP A 11 10.62 -7.97 -25.05
CA ASP A 11 10.36 -9.17 -25.85
C ASP A 11 9.33 -10.07 -25.17
N GLU A 12 8.58 -10.81 -25.99
CA GLU A 12 7.51 -11.69 -25.53
C GLU A 12 8.00 -12.84 -24.64
N PRO A 13 9.11 -13.56 -24.93
CA PRO A 13 9.62 -14.60 -24.05
C PRO A 13 9.92 -14.09 -22.63
N SER A 14 10.55 -12.92 -22.51
CA SER A 14 10.82 -12.29 -21.21
C SER A 14 9.54 -11.83 -20.52
N PHE A 15 8.53 -11.39 -21.26
CA PHE A 15 7.22 -11.07 -20.69
C PHE A 15 6.58 -12.25 -19.97
N TRP A 16 6.53 -13.42 -20.62
CA TRP A 16 5.95 -14.60 -19.99
C TRP A 16 6.74 -15.09 -18.78
N LYS A 17 8.07 -14.95 -18.79
CA LYS A 17 8.92 -15.21 -17.61
C LYS A 17 8.60 -14.23 -16.47
N LEU A 18 8.53 -12.94 -16.78
CA LEU A 18 8.22 -11.89 -15.81
C LEU A 18 6.85 -12.12 -15.17
N LYS A 19 5.83 -12.36 -16.00
CA LYS A 19 4.46 -12.63 -15.56
C LYS A 19 4.41 -13.84 -14.63
N ARG A 20 5.05 -14.95 -14.98
CA ARG A 20 5.12 -16.14 -14.12
C ARG A 20 5.76 -15.83 -12.76
N THR A 21 6.85 -15.07 -12.73
CA THR A 21 7.48 -14.70 -11.45
C THR A 21 6.62 -13.80 -10.58
N LEU A 22 5.81 -12.93 -11.20
CA LEU A 22 4.82 -12.10 -10.51
C LEU A 22 3.68 -12.97 -9.94
N ASP A 23 3.13 -13.88 -10.75
CA ASP A 23 2.05 -14.80 -10.36
C ASP A 23 2.50 -15.75 -9.24
N CYS A 24 3.78 -16.11 -9.19
CA CYS A 24 4.36 -16.91 -8.10
C CYS A 24 4.75 -16.10 -6.85
N HIS A 25 4.41 -14.80 -6.78
CA HIS A 25 4.79 -13.90 -5.69
C HIS A 25 6.31 -13.89 -5.39
N ASN A 26 7.15 -14.19 -6.38
CA ASN A 26 8.60 -14.29 -6.20
C ASN A 26 9.31 -12.93 -6.29
N TRP A 27 8.56 -11.84 -6.08
CA TRP A 27 9.05 -10.47 -6.21
C TRP A 27 9.18 -9.83 -4.84
N HIS A 28 10.32 -9.19 -4.63
CA HIS A 28 10.54 -8.37 -3.47
C HIS A 28 10.28 -6.90 -3.82
N GLN A 29 9.05 -6.44 -3.56
CA GLN A 29 8.64 -5.06 -3.81
C GLN A 29 8.60 -4.27 -2.50
N GLU A 30 9.55 -3.35 -2.34
CA GLU A 30 9.60 -2.40 -1.23
C GLU A 30 9.33 -0.97 -1.69
N TYR A 31 8.66 -0.19 -0.84
CA TYR A 31 8.40 1.22 -1.05
C TYR A 31 8.73 2.00 0.22
N LEU A 32 9.03 3.28 0.05
CA LEU A 32 9.06 4.25 1.14
C LEU A 32 7.83 5.15 1.03
N CYS A 33 7.12 5.34 2.13
CA CYS A 33 6.01 6.26 2.19
C CYS A 33 6.10 7.15 3.44
N LEU A 34 5.70 8.41 3.28
CA LEU A 34 5.57 9.36 4.37
C LEU A 34 4.10 9.42 4.77
N VAL A 35 3.78 9.00 5.98
CA VAL A 35 2.41 8.94 6.50
C VAL A 35 2.15 10.03 7.54
N HIS A 36 0.90 10.46 7.65
CA HIS A 36 0.50 11.44 8.66
C HIS A 36 0.42 10.81 10.05
N GLY A 37 0.84 11.56 11.07
CA GLY A 37 0.85 11.09 12.45
C GLY A 37 2.18 10.44 12.84
N LYS A 38 2.24 10.05 14.12
CA LYS A 38 3.39 9.39 14.72
C LYS A 38 3.00 7.95 15.07
N ILE A 39 3.60 6.98 14.39
CA ILE A 39 3.42 5.58 14.75
C ILE A 39 4.13 5.33 16.11
N PRO A 40 3.42 4.81 17.13
CA PRO A 40 4.03 4.52 18.43
C PRO A 40 5.19 3.52 18.31
N LYS A 41 6.20 3.63 19.18
CA LYS A 41 7.39 2.78 19.10
C LYS A 41 7.08 1.31 19.35
N GLU A 42 6.02 1.04 20.10
CA GLU A 42 5.48 -0.30 20.37
C GLU A 42 4.97 -0.97 19.09
N ARG A 43 4.67 -0.16 18.07
CA ARG A 43 4.22 -0.58 16.73
C ARG A 43 5.25 -0.18 15.66
N TRP A 44 6.55 -0.18 15.99
CA TRP A 44 7.61 0.24 15.06
C TRP A 44 7.66 -0.60 13.78
N GLN A 45 7.23 -1.86 13.85
CA GLN A 45 7.14 -2.76 12.70
C GLN A 45 5.98 -3.73 12.88
N GLY A 46 5.50 -4.30 11.78
CA GLY A 46 4.45 -5.30 11.85
C GLY A 46 3.93 -5.75 10.50
N VAL A 47 2.83 -6.48 10.56
CA VAL A 47 2.07 -6.98 9.41
C VAL A 47 0.71 -6.28 9.44
N LEU A 48 0.27 -5.77 8.29
CA LEU A 48 -1.08 -5.28 8.05
C LEU A 48 -1.77 -6.30 7.16
N GLU A 49 -2.88 -6.84 7.67
CA GLU A 49 -3.59 -7.98 7.10
C GLU A 49 -5.08 -7.71 7.10
N ASP A 50 -5.57 -7.21 5.97
CA ASP A 50 -6.95 -6.75 5.85
C ASP A 50 -7.58 -7.22 4.54
N TRP A 51 -8.90 -7.28 4.51
CA TRP A 51 -9.62 -7.38 3.25
C TRP A 51 -9.70 -5.99 2.63
N ILE A 52 -9.30 -5.87 1.36
CA ILE A 52 -9.42 -4.62 0.61
C ILE A 52 -10.48 -4.79 -0.46
N GLN A 53 -11.52 -3.96 -0.38
CA GLN A 53 -12.49 -3.78 -1.45
C GLN A 53 -12.01 -2.66 -2.37
N VAL A 54 -11.93 -2.97 -3.66
CA VAL A 54 -11.63 -2.02 -4.74
C VAL A 54 -12.91 -1.83 -5.53
N THR A 55 -13.33 -0.57 -5.70
CA THR A 55 -14.48 -0.20 -6.52
C THR A 55 -13.98 0.60 -7.72
N GLU A 56 -14.25 0.10 -8.93
CA GLU A 56 -13.87 0.75 -10.18
C GLU A 56 -15.03 1.58 -10.74
N GLN A 57 -14.78 2.86 -11.00
CA GLN A 57 -15.73 3.78 -11.61
C GLN A 57 -15.06 4.45 -12.82
N GLY A 58 -15.26 3.85 -14.01
CA GLY A 58 -14.60 4.29 -15.24
C GLY A 58 -13.07 4.18 -15.14
N SER A 59 -12.37 5.30 -15.33
CA SER A 59 -10.90 5.37 -15.21
C SER A 59 -10.38 5.53 -13.78
N SER A 60 -11.28 5.75 -12.81
CA SER A 60 -10.93 5.89 -11.40
C SER A 60 -11.18 4.59 -10.63
N ALA A 61 -10.41 4.37 -9.57
CA ALA A 61 -10.77 3.36 -8.59
C ALA A 61 -10.46 3.84 -7.18
N THR A 62 -11.37 3.52 -6.27
CA THR A 62 -11.22 3.72 -4.84
C THR A 62 -10.94 2.38 -4.17
N SER A 63 -10.35 2.44 -2.98
CA SER A 63 -10.04 1.24 -2.22
C SER A 63 -10.29 1.51 -0.74
N LYS A 64 -10.91 0.55 -0.07
CA LYS A 64 -11.30 0.64 1.33
C LYS A 64 -10.99 -0.69 2.03
N VAL A 65 -10.47 -0.60 3.25
CA VAL A 65 -10.34 -1.75 4.15
C VAL A 65 -11.71 -2.14 4.71
N VAL A 66 -12.01 -3.43 4.69
CA VAL A 66 -13.26 -4.03 5.19
C VAL A 66 -12.94 -5.18 6.14
N ASP A 67 -13.80 -5.41 7.14
CA ASP A 67 -13.52 -6.38 8.22
C ASP A 67 -13.62 -7.85 7.76
N ARG A 68 -14.25 -8.09 6.61
CA ARG A 68 -14.50 -9.43 6.06
C ARG A 68 -14.61 -9.41 4.56
N TRP A 69 -14.47 -10.58 3.95
CA TRP A 69 -14.79 -10.76 2.53
C TRP A 69 -16.22 -10.31 2.23
N LEU A 70 -16.38 -9.52 1.18
CA LEU A 70 -17.67 -9.06 0.66
C LEU A 70 -17.85 -9.65 -0.73
N ALA A 71 -19.07 -10.15 -0.99
CA ALA A 71 -19.45 -10.62 -2.32
C ALA A 71 -19.26 -9.48 -3.32
N SER A 72 -18.46 -9.74 -4.36
CA SER A 72 -18.07 -8.73 -5.33
C SER A 72 -19.20 -8.50 -6.33
N GLY A 73 -19.71 -7.26 -6.39
CA GLY A 73 -20.64 -6.82 -7.43
C GLY A 73 -19.94 -6.47 -8.73
N TYR A 74 -20.70 -6.03 -9.74
CA TYR A 74 -20.13 -5.55 -11.00
C TYR A 74 -19.23 -4.33 -10.75
N GLY A 75 -17.94 -4.45 -11.08
CA GLY A 75 -16.95 -3.38 -10.85
C GLY A 75 -16.35 -3.35 -9.44
N GLU A 76 -16.66 -4.33 -8.59
CA GLU A 76 -16.06 -4.46 -7.27
C GLU A 76 -15.16 -5.70 -7.21
N LYS A 77 -14.05 -5.60 -6.47
CA LYS A 77 -13.18 -6.73 -6.17
C LYS A 77 -12.78 -6.66 -4.71
N CYS A 78 -13.06 -7.71 -3.95
CA CYS A 78 -12.60 -7.86 -2.58
C CYS A 78 -11.55 -8.97 -2.51
N SER A 79 -10.37 -8.67 -1.97
CA SER A 79 -9.32 -9.68 -1.77
C SER A 79 -8.52 -9.39 -0.52
N TYR A 80 -7.98 -10.45 0.06
CA TYR A 80 -7.12 -10.36 1.22
C TYR A 80 -5.76 -9.77 0.84
N ALA A 81 -5.26 -8.85 1.65
CA ALA A 81 -4.05 -8.11 1.37
C ALA A 81 -3.10 -8.16 2.56
N THR A 82 -1.82 -8.45 2.27
CA THR A 82 -0.76 -8.52 3.29
C THR A 82 0.36 -7.52 2.96
N THR A 83 0.65 -6.62 3.91
CA THR A 83 1.74 -5.65 3.81
C THR A 83 2.60 -5.70 5.06
N LEU A 84 3.91 -5.89 4.90
CA LEU A 84 4.85 -5.69 6.00
C LEU A 84 5.24 -4.23 6.06
N TYR A 85 5.40 -3.69 7.26
CA TYR A 85 5.87 -2.32 7.43
C TYR A 85 6.94 -2.22 8.53
N GLN A 86 7.78 -1.20 8.39
CA GLN A 86 8.79 -0.84 9.36
C GLN A 86 9.00 0.67 9.33
N VAL A 87 8.83 1.32 10.48
CA VAL A 87 9.18 2.72 10.67
C VAL A 87 10.68 2.92 10.41
N GLN A 88 11.01 3.95 9.65
CA GLN A 88 12.39 4.33 9.33
C GLN A 88 12.78 5.58 10.08
N ASP A 89 11.88 6.57 10.14
CA ASP A 89 12.17 7.86 10.78
C ASP A 89 10.88 8.62 11.14
N TYR A 90 11.03 9.65 11.97
CA TYR A 90 9.96 10.59 12.34
C TYR A 90 10.32 12.01 11.94
N PHE A 91 9.35 12.71 11.36
CA PHE A 91 9.49 14.10 10.97
C PHE A 91 8.45 14.97 11.65
N VAL A 92 8.81 16.24 11.85
CA VAL A 92 7.90 17.27 12.35
C VAL A 92 7.93 18.42 11.36
N ARG A 93 6.80 18.66 10.70
CA ARG A 93 6.64 19.78 9.77
C ARG A 93 5.89 20.90 10.46
N LYS A 94 6.56 22.06 10.58
CA LYS A 94 5.88 23.31 10.95
C LYS A 94 5.01 23.73 9.76
N ASP A 95 3.71 23.84 9.98
CA ASP A 95 2.78 24.35 8.98
C ASP A 95 2.69 25.87 9.14
N LYS A 96 2.79 26.63 8.03
CA LYS A 96 2.59 28.09 8.09
C LYS A 96 1.13 28.45 8.34
N ARG A 97 0.20 27.53 8.05
CA ARG A 97 -1.25 27.74 8.12
C ARG A 97 -1.91 27.15 9.36
N SER A 98 -1.19 26.35 10.14
CA SER A 98 -1.69 25.75 11.38
C SER A 98 -0.66 25.96 12.49
N PRO A 99 -1.08 26.43 13.69
CA PRO A 99 -0.18 26.59 14.83
C PRO A 99 0.30 25.23 15.35
N GLN A 100 -0.39 24.13 15.04
CA GLN A 100 0.01 22.79 15.48
C GLN A 100 1.00 22.15 14.50
N PRO A 101 2.15 21.64 14.98
CA PRO A 101 3.09 20.92 14.14
C PRO A 101 2.47 19.63 13.61
N ARG A 102 2.71 19.32 12.33
CA ARG A 102 2.28 18.05 11.75
C ARG A 102 3.37 17.01 11.97
N HIS A 103 3.04 15.97 12.71
CA HIS A 103 3.88 14.78 12.82
C HIS A 103 3.73 13.93 11.57
N LEU A 104 4.85 13.41 11.09
CA LEU A 104 4.91 12.50 9.95
C LEU A 104 5.82 11.33 10.32
N THR A 105 5.52 10.15 9.80
CA THR A 105 6.37 8.96 9.97
C THR A 105 6.79 8.47 8.60
N LEU A 106 8.09 8.25 8.40
CA LEU A 106 8.59 7.57 7.21
C LEU A 106 8.55 6.07 7.47
N VAL A 107 7.92 5.34 6.56
CA VAL A 107 7.67 3.92 6.69
C VAL A 107 8.19 3.22 5.45
N LYS A 108 8.98 2.17 5.64
CA LYS A 108 9.30 1.20 4.61
C LYS A 108 8.19 0.15 4.60
N VAL A 109 7.65 -0.13 3.43
CA VAL A 109 6.57 -1.12 3.25
C VAL A 109 6.99 -2.15 2.23
N ARG A 110 6.68 -3.42 2.51
CA ARG A 110 6.84 -4.51 1.56
C ARG A 110 5.49 -5.09 1.21
N ILE A 111 5.20 -5.18 -0.08
CA ILE A 111 3.98 -5.77 -0.59
C ILE A 111 4.17 -7.28 -0.74
N ILE A 112 3.22 -8.08 -0.23
CA ILE A 112 3.19 -9.53 -0.43
C ILE A 112 2.17 -9.91 -1.51
N THR A 113 0.97 -9.31 -1.46
CA THR A 113 -0.19 -9.73 -2.28
C THR A 113 -0.44 -8.90 -3.54
N GLY A 114 0.00 -7.63 -3.62
CA GLY A 114 -0.03 -6.85 -4.87
C GLY A 114 -1.36 -6.20 -5.24
N MET A 115 -2.20 -5.80 -4.28
CA MET A 115 -3.54 -5.25 -4.54
C MET A 115 -3.52 -3.78 -4.99
N ARG A 116 -4.53 -3.37 -5.76
CA ARG A 116 -4.70 -1.98 -6.20
C ARG A 116 -4.83 -1.05 -4.97
N ASN A 117 -4.04 0.02 -4.96
CA ASN A 117 -3.93 0.98 -3.86
C ASN A 117 -3.65 0.37 -2.46
N GLN A 118 -3.11 -0.85 -2.38
CA GLN A 118 -2.94 -1.58 -1.11
C GLN A 118 -2.25 -0.76 0.00
N ILE A 119 -1.08 -0.20 -0.30
CA ILE A 119 -0.32 0.63 0.67
C ILE A 119 -1.18 1.78 1.19
N ARG A 120 -1.94 2.44 0.30
CA ARG A 120 -2.78 3.59 0.65
C ARG A 120 -3.95 3.16 1.53
N GLY A 121 -4.60 2.04 1.21
CA GLY A 121 -5.70 1.47 1.99
C GLY A 121 -5.26 1.10 3.39
N HIS A 122 -4.23 0.25 3.49
CA HIS A 122 -3.67 -0.18 4.78
C HIS A 122 -3.19 0.99 5.64
N MET A 123 -2.39 1.91 5.08
CA MET A 123 -1.86 3.03 5.89
C MET A 123 -2.95 4.00 6.33
N SER A 124 -3.95 4.25 5.49
CA SER A 124 -5.08 5.09 5.88
C SER A 124 -5.93 4.45 6.97
N HIS A 125 -6.06 3.12 6.99
CA HIS A 125 -6.83 2.41 8.01
C HIS A 125 -6.05 2.27 9.33
N PHE A 126 -4.77 1.93 9.26
CA PHE A 126 -3.89 1.73 10.42
C PHE A 126 -3.71 2.98 11.29
N LEU A 127 -3.86 4.17 10.70
CA LEU A 127 -3.61 5.47 11.35
C LEU A 127 -4.89 6.20 11.78
N GLN A 128 -6.06 5.58 11.60
CA GLN A 128 -7.33 6.04 12.18
C GLN A 128 -7.40 5.66 13.66
#